data_AF-A0A175WF21-F1
#
_entry.id   AF-A0A175WF21-F1
#
_cell.length_a   1.000
_cell.length_b   1.000
_cell.length_c   1.000
_cell.angle_alpha   90.00
_cell.angle_beta   90.00
_cell.angle_gamma   90.00
#
_symmetry.space_group_name_H-M   'P 1'
#
loop_
_entity.id
_entity.type
_entity.pdbx_description
1 polymer ?
#
loop_
_entity_poly.entity_id
_entity_poly.type
_entity_poly.pdbx_seq_one_letter_code
_entity_poly.pdbx_strand_id
1 'polypeptide(L)'
;MGDTVQDSSDAAASLPLRPLKVFTMLENNPEVMNYLARRLGVSEELAFYDVYSLYDAEMMALVPRPVFALLVTIPMNAAWRQDRDAEDAALEWYSGSGPSEPVLWFQQTVIHGCGLIGLLHCVANGIPAKMMVPGSELANFVEKAIPLGMDDRAKFLNDADALHEASEAASALGDSRVLGTEEDSIHHFVALVKGRDGNLWELEGSRKGPLNRGPLGEDDDAFSERALELGIKRLIEIQPQRAWPHTGLGLITFLGLDAAGGVEIEDRAKPGEFLPVICEDSTEVAVYISSTMESLINGFLRAVLH
;
A
#
# COMPACT_ATOMS: atom_id res chain seq x y z
N MET A 1 -5.55 63.80 -6.38
CA MET A 1 -5.17 62.46 -6.89
C MET A 1 -5.44 61.49 -5.77
N GLY A 2 -6.50 60.71 -5.89
CA GLY A 2 -6.95 59.76 -4.88
C GLY A 2 -7.93 58.82 -5.56
N ASP A 3 -7.41 58.02 -6.50
CA ASP A 3 -8.16 56.94 -7.12
C ASP A 3 -8.25 55.80 -6.10
N THR A 4 -9.44 55.68 -5.51
CA THR A 4 -9.83 54.57 -4.66
C THR A 4 -10.11 53.37 -5.55
N VAL A 5 -9.08 52.55 -5.81
CA VAL A 5 -9.26 51.25 -6.48
C VAL A 5 -9.92 50.30 -5.48
N GLN A 6 -11.19 49.96 -5.74
CA GLN A 6 -11.92 48.90 -5.05
C GLN A 6 -11.30 47.56 -5.45
N ASP A 7 -10.55 46.94 -4.55
CA ASP A 7 -10.09 45.57 -4.69
C ASP A 7 -11.22 44.64 -4.21
N SER A 8 -12.00 44.14 -5.16
CA SER A 8 -13.03 43.14 -4.93
C SER A 8 -12.37 41.79 -4.68
N SER A 9 -11.99 41.53 -3.43
CA SER A 9 -11.66 40.19 -2.98
C SER A 9 -12.94 39.36 -2.93
N ASP A 10 -13.32 38.76 -4.06
CA ASP A 10 -14.31 37.70 -4.09
C ASP A 10 -13.70 36.51 -3.34
N ALA A 11 -14.04 36.44 -2.05
CA ALA A 11 -13.80 35.30 -1.19
C ALA A 11 -14.42 34.08 -1.86
N ALA A 12 -13.58 33.25 -2.46
CA ALA A 12 -13.93 31.91 -2.88
C ALA A 12 -14.55 31.23 -1.66
N ALA A 13 -15.88 31.07 -1.70
CA ALA A 13 -16.63 30.41 -0.66
C ALA A 13 -16.06 29.00 -0.51
N SER A 14 -15.32 28.78 0.59
CA SER A 14 -14.84 27.47 0.96
C SER A 14 -16.07 26.60 1.18
N LEU A 15 -16.26 25.62 0.30
CA LEU A 15 -17.28 24.59 0.49
C LEU A 15 -17.06 23.99 1.88
N PRO A 16 -18.10 23.84 2.71
CA PRO A 16 -17.95 23.29 4.05
C PRO A 16 -17.34 21.89 3.92
N LEU A 17 -16.18 21.69 4.54
CA LEU A 17 -15.49 20.41 4.62
C LEU A 17 -16.47 19.41 5.20
N ARG A 18 -17.06 18.58 4.33
CA ARG A 18 -17.84 17.41 4.74
C ARG A 18 -16.95 16.63 5.74
N PRO A 19 -17.48 16.19 6.90
CA PRO A 19 -16.66 15.42 7.82
C PRO A 19 -16.05 14.25 7.04
N LEU A 20 -14.73 14.15 7.08
CA LEU A 20 -13.98 13.12 6.37
C LEU A 20 -14.51 11.77 6.84
N LYS A 21 -15.00 10.95 5.91
CA LYS A 21 -15.45 9.60 6.21
C LYS A 21 -14.23 8.82 6.69
N VAL A 22 -14.37 8.17 7.85
CA VAL A 22 -13.29 7.39 8.47
C VAL A 22 -13.67 5.93 8.39
N PHE A 23 -12.76 5.11 7.88
CA PHE A 23 -12.92 3.67 7.80
C PHE A 23 -12.17 2.99 8.93
N THR A 24 -12.53 1.73 9.16
CA THR A 24 -11.65 0.76 9.78
C THR A 24 -10.59 0.35 8.76
N MET A 25 -9.32 0.48 9.14
CA MET A 25 -8.21 0.09 8.25
C MET A 25 -8.26 -1.43 8.00
N LEU A 26 -8.11 -1.82 6.74
CA LEU A 26 -8.06 -3.24 6.36
C LEU A 26 -6.66 -3.81 6.62
N GLU A 27 -6.64 -5.05 7.10
CA GLU A 27 -5.43 -5.86 7.14
C GLU A 27 -5.12 -6.43 5.76
N ASN A 28 -3.86 -6.37 5.32
CA ASN A 28 -3.44 -6.83 4.01
C ASN A 28 -3.11 -8.33 3.99
N ASN A 29 -4.11 -9.17 4.20
CA ASN A 29 -3.97 -10.63 4.12
C ASN A 29 -4.99 -11.25 3.13
N PRO A 30 -4.74 -12.48 2.65
CA PRO A 30 -5.63 -13.13 1.69
C PRO A 30 -7.07 -13.32 2.18
N GLU A 31 -7.31 -13.59 3.46
CA GLU A 31 -8.67 -13.81 3.97
C GLU A 31 -9.52 -12.55 3.83
N VAL A 32 -9.01 -11.42 4.33
CA VAL A 32 -9.65 -10.10 4.25
C VAL A 32 -9.83 -9.66 2.79
N MET A 33 -8.76 -9.73 1.99
CA MET A 33 -8.79 -9.25 0.61
C MET A 33 -9.66 -10.11 -0.31
N ASN A 34 -9.64 -11.44 -0.15
CA ASN A 34 -10.51 -12.32 -0.92
C ASN A 34 -11.98 -12.17 -0.54
N TYR A 35 -12.27 -12.02 0.76
CA TYR A 35 -13.62 -11.73 1.21
C TYR A 35 -14.16 -10.43 0.58
N LEU A 36 -13.38 -9.36 0.65
CA LEU A 36 -13.75 -8.07 0.10
C LEU A 36 -13.92 -8.12 -1.43
N ALA A 37 -12.96 -8.71 -2.14
CA ALA A 37 -13.01 -8.87 -3.59
C ALA A 37 -14.28 -9.61 -4.04
N ARG A 38 -14.59 -10.76 -3.42
CA ARG A 38 -15.79 -11.54 -3.75
C ARG A 38 -17.06 -10.79 -3.42
N ARG A 39 -17.11 -10.12 -2.25
CA ARG A 39 -18.26 -9.32 -1.82
C ARG A 39 -18.56 -8.17 -2.77
N LEU A 40 -17.54 -7.55 -3.36
CA LEU A 40 -17.70 -6.49 -4.35
C LEU A 40 -18.03 -7.02 -5.76
N GLY A 41 -17.71 -8.27 -6.06
CA GLY A 41 -18.05 -8.92 -7.34
C GLY A 41 -16.85 -9.28 -8.21
N VAL A 42 -15.71 -9.62 -7.62
CA VAL A 42 -14.63 -10.32 -8.33
C VAL A 42 -14.98 -11.81 -8.42
N SER A 43 -14.73 -12.42 -9.58
CA SER A 43 -14.94 -13.84 -9.84
C SER A 43 -14.18 -14.72 -8.85
N GLU A 44 -14.79 -15.84 -8.45
CA GLU A 44 -14.19 -16.83 -7.57
C GLU A 44 -12.99 -17.55 -8.19
N GLU A 45 -12.80 -17.44 -9.52
CA GLU A 45 -11.63 -17.91 -10.26
C GLU A 45 -10.36 -17.13 -9.91
N LEU A 46 -10.49 -15.96 -9.28
CA LEU A 46 -9.39 -15.14 -8.82
C LEU A 46 -9.30 -15.15 -7.30
N ALA A 47 -8.07 -15.04 -6.80
CA ALA A 47 -7.80 -14.87 -5.39
C ALA A 47 -6.47 -14.13 -5.19
N PHE A 48 -6.37 -13.40 -4.09
CA PHE A 48 -5.13 -12.94 -3.49
C PHE A 48 -4.46 -14.10 -2.76
N TYR A 49 -3.13 -14.13 -2.83
CA TYR A 49 -2.26 -15.12 -2.20
C TYR A 49 -1.13 -14.39 -1.47
N ASP A 50 -0.65 -14.99 -0.37
CA ASP A 50 0.57 -14.51 0.28
C ASP A 50 1.79 -14.71 -0.62
N VAL A 51 2.70 -13.75 -0.56
CA VAL A 51 4.01 -13.81 -1.21
C VAL A 51 5.08 -14.03 -0.15
N TYR A 52 5.65 -15.23 -0.11
CA TYR A 52 6.66 -15.59 0.89
C TYR A 52 8.08 -15.12 0.54
N SER A 53 8.36 -14.85 -0.73
CA SER A 53 9.66 -14.36 -1.19
C SER A 53 9.55 -13.57 -2.48
N LEU A 54 10.49 -12.64 -2.67
CA LEU A 54 10.69 -11.86 -3.90
C LEU A 54 11.96 -12.27 -4.65
N TYR A 55 12.71 -13.24 -4.11
CA TYR A 55 14.04 -13.61 -4.59
C TYR A 55 14.23 -15.13 -4.71
N ASP A 56 13.57 -15.91 -3.85
CA ASP A 56 13.66 -17.37 -3.87
C ASP A 56 12.69 -17.93 -4.91
N ALA A 57 13.22 -18.55 -5.96
CA ALA A 57 12.44 -19.03 -7.08
C ALA A 57 11.45 -20.15 -6.70
N GLU A 58 11.80 -21.01 -5.75
CA GLU A 58 10.93 -22.10 -5.31
C GLU A 58 9.74 -21.55 -4.51
N MET A 59 9.97 -20.58 -3.62
CA MET A 59 8.92 -19.89 -2.88
C MET A 59 8.04 -19.02 -3.79
N MET A 60 8.64 -18.33 -4.77
CA MET A 60 7.89 -17.54 -5.76
C MET A 60 6.99 -18.41 -6.64
N ALA A 61 7.42 -19.64 -6.95
CA ALA A 61 6.64 -20.60 -7.74
C ALA A 61 5.38 -21.10 -7.02
N LEU A 62 5.22 -20.84 -5.72
CA LEU A 62 4.00 -21.16 -4.97
C LEU A 62 2.81 -20.26 -5.35
N VAL A 63 3.08 -19.06 -5.90
CA VAL A 63 2.04 -18.12 -6.30
C VAL A 63 1.46 -18.53 -7.66
N PRO A 64 0.14 -18.82 -7.77
CA PRO A 64 -0.47 -19.18 -9.04
C PRO A 64 -0.32 -18.09 -10.11
N ARG A 65 -0.17 -18.50 -11.36
CA ARG A 65 0.06 -17.61 -12.52
C ARG A 65 -1.13 -17.62 -13.48
N PRO A 66 -1.40 -16.52 -14.20
CA PRO A 66 -0.69 -15.23 -14.14
C PRO A 66 -1.10 -14.39 -12.92
N VAL A 67 -0.18 -13.53 -12.46
CA VAL A 67 -0.46 -12.55 -11.39
C VAL A 67 -0.90 -11.21 -11.99
N PHE A 68 -2.16 -10.84 -11.75
CA PHE A 68 -2.76 -9.63 -12.31
C PHE A 68 -2.37 -8.34 -11.57
N ALA A 69 -2.09 -8.44 -10.27
CA ALA A 69 -1.70 -7.33 -9.42
C ALA A 69 -0.88 -7.83 -8.23
N LEU A 70 0.06 -7.02 -7.78
CA LEU A 70 0.76 -7.20 -6.52
C LEU A 70 0.35 -6.07 -5.56
N LEU A 71 -0.30 -6.43 -4.45
CA LEU A 71 -0.73 -5.49 -3.41
C LEU A 71 0.20 -5.58 -2.21
N VAL A 72 0.90 -4.49 -1.89
CA VAL A 72 1.88 -4.45 -0.80
C VAL A 72 1.56 -3.34 0.19
N THR A 73 1.83 -3.61 1.46
CA THR A 73 1.83 -2.60 2.51
C THR A 73 3.27 -2.24 2.84
N ILE A 74 3.64 -0.98 2.60
CA ILE A 74 5.01 -0.52 2.80
C ILE A 74 5.05 0.41 4.03
N PRO A 75 5.92 0.14 5.03
CA PRO A 75 6.15 1.08 6.13
C PRO A 75 6.81 2.37 5.63
N MET A 76 6.18 3.50 5.95
CA MET A 76 6.66 4.86 5.73
C MET A 76 7.81 5.20 6.67
N ASN A 77 9.01 4.76 6.27
CA ASN A 77 10.25 5.22 6.88
C ASN A 77 10.72 6.56 6.27
N ALA A 78 11.71 7.20 6.91
CA ALA A 78 12.20 8.51 6.47
C ALA A 78 12.81 8.50 5.07
N ALA A 79 13.54 7.44 4.70
CA ALA A 79 14.20 7.32 3.40
C ALA A 79 13.16 7.20 2.27
N TRP A 80 12.17 6.33 2.44
CA TRP A 80 11.10 6.16 1.47
C TRP A 80 10.23 7.41 1.37
N ARG A 81 9.90 8.07 2.48
CA ARG A 81 9.20 9.36 2.47
C ARG A 81 9.95 10.40 1.64
N GLN A 82 11.26 10.52 1.85
CA GLN A 82 12.10 11.48 1.12
C GLN A 82 12.13 11.20 -0.38
N ASP A 83 12.34 9.93 -0.79
CA ASP A 83 12.33 9.54 -2.21
C ASP A 83 10.96 9.81 -2.85
N ARG A 84 9.88 9.42 -2.15
CA ARG A 84 8.50 9.63 -2.57
C ARG A 84 8.17 11.10 -2.78
N ASP A 85 8.51 11.94 -1.80
CA ASP A 85 8.23 13.38 -1.85
C ASP A 85 9.08 14.08 -2.93
N ALA A 86 10.32 13.64 -3.14
CA ALA A 86 11.19 14.15 -4.20
C ALA A 86 10.66 13.79 -5.60
N GLU A 87 10.18 12.56 -5.79
CA GLU A 87 9.53 12.11 -7.03
C GLU A 87 8.25 12.92 -7.31
N ASP A 88 7.40 13.09 -6.30
CA ASP A 88 6.14 13.85 -6.44
C ASP A 88 6.35 15.36 -6.62
N ALA A 89 7.45 15.92 -6.10
CA ALA A 89 7.72 17.36 -6.22
C ALA A 89 7.81 17.82 -7.68
N ALA A 90 8.27 16.95 -8.59
CA ALA A 90 8.38 17.24 -10.02
C ALA A 90 7.07 17.00 -10.81
N LEU A 91 6.05 16.41 -10.18
CA LEU A 91 4.81 16.02 -10.83
C LEU A 91 3.69 17.03 -10.59
N GLU A 92 2.84 17.19 -11.60
CA GLU A 92 1.53 17.82 -11.47
C GLU A 92 0.50 16.82 -10.94
N TRP A 93 -0.60 17.32 -10.36
CA TRP A 93 -1.72 16.45 -10.01
C TRP A 93 -2.32 15.77 -11.24
N TYR A 94 -2.61 14.49 -11.11
CA TYR A 94 -3.20 13.69 -12.17
C TYR A 94 -4.57 14.23 -12.57
N SER A 95 -4.76 14.37 -13.88
CA SER A 95 -6.00 14.91 -14.49
C SER A 95 -6.60 13.96 -15.52
N GLY A 96 -6.06 12.75 -15.66
CA GLY A 96 -6.51 11.76 -16.65
C GLY A 96 -7.90 11.20 -16.33
N SER A 97 -8.68 10.97 -17.38
CA SER A 97 -10.03 10.39 -17.31
C SER A 97 -10.42 9.74 -18.62
N GLY A 98 -11.39 8.84 -18.55
CA GLY A 98 -11.96 8.15 -19.71
C GLY A 98 -11.28 6.81 -20.05
N PRO A 99 -11.84 6.10 -21.04
CA PRO A 99 -11.45 4.72 -21.36
C PRO A 99 -10.08 4.59 -22.02
N SER A 100 -9.50 5.69 -22.51
CA SER A 100 -8.17 5.72 -23.13
C SER A 100 -7.04 5.70 -22.10
N GLU A 101 -7.32 5.96 -20.82
CA GLU A 101 -6.30 5.90 -19.78
C GLU A 101 -5.77 4.47 -19.62
N PRO A 102 -4.45 4.31 -19.44
CA PRO A 102 -3.83 2.98 -19.27
C PRO A 102 -4.22 2.32 -17.95
N VAL A 103 -4.55 3.13 -16.94
CA VAL A 103 -4.98 2.73 -15.60
C VAL A 103 -6.05 3.68 -15.05
N LEU A 104 -6.97 3.14 -14.26
CA LEU A 104 -7.92 3.83 -13.41
C LEU A 104 -7.33 4.02 -12.02
N TRP A 105 -6.90 5.24 -11.73
CA TRP A 105 -6.34 5.62 -10.43
C TRP A 105 -7.38 6.30 -9.53
N PHE A 106 -7.27 6.13 -8.22
CA PHE A 106 -8.17 6.67 -7.21
C PHE A 106 -7.35 7.39 -6.16
N GLN A 107 -7.61 8.69 -5.98
CA GLN A 107 -7.04 9.47 -4.91
C GLN A 107 -7.67 9.07 -3.57
N GLN A 108 -6.84 8.94 -2.54
CA GLN A 108 -7.30 8.72 -1.18
C GLN A 108 -7.73 10.04 -0.55
N THR A 109 -9.04 10.20 -0.39
CA THR A 109 -9.68 11.31 0.34
C THR A 109 -10.43 10.84 1.59
N VAL A 110 -10.45 9.52 1.82
CA VAL A 110 -11.10 8.85 2.95
C VAL A 110 -10.02 8.43 3.95
N ILE A 111 -10.21 8.75 5.23
CA ILE A 111 -9.27 8.40 6.30
C ILE A 111 -9.30 6.87 6.49
N HIS A 112 -8.11 6.24 6.53
CA HIS A 112 -7.92 4.78 6.57
C HIS A 112 -8.50 3.99 5.39
N GLY A 113 -8.96 4.66 4.33
CA GLY A 113 -9.51 4.01 3.13
C GLY A 113 -8.45 3.36 2.21
N CYS A 114 -7.16 3.40 2.58
CA CYS A 114 -6.06 2.92 1.76
C CYS A 114 -6.20 1.46 1.33
N GLY A 115 -6.70 0.58 2.20
CA GLY A 115 -6.90 -0.84 1.88
C GLY A 115 -7.93 -1.07 0.78
N LEU A 116 -9.10 -0.40 0.88
CA LEU A 116 -10.14 -0.49 -0.16
C LEU A 116 -9.64 0.11 -1.47
N ILE A 117 -8.94 1.25 -1.40
CA ILE A 117 -8.37 1.91 -2.57
C ILE A 117 -7.31 1.04 -3.24
N GLY A 118 -6.43 0.41 -2.45
CA GLY A 118 -5.43 -0.53 -2.95
C GLY A 118 -6.07 -1.73 -3.64
N LEU A 119 -7.12 -2.30 -3.05
CA LEU A 119 -7.91 -3.36 -3.69
C LEU A 119 -8.52 -2.88 -5.02
N LEU A 120 -9.17 -1.71 -5.03
CA LEU A 120 -9.77 -1.13 -6.24
C LEU A 120 -8.71 -0.87 -7.31
N HIS A 121 -7.52 -0.39 -6.94
CA HIS A 121 -6.38 -0.25 -7.86
C HIS A 121 -5.98 -1.59 -8.46
N CYS A 122 -5.95 -2.68 -7.69
CA CYS A 122 -5.70 -4.02 -8.22
C CYS A 122 -6.79 -4.48 -9.17
N VAL A 123 -8.06 -4.48 -8.73
CA VAL A 123 -9.15 -5.15 -9.46
C VAL A 123 -9.71 -4.33 -10.61
N ALA A 124 -9.61 -3.00 -10.59
CA ALA A 124 -10.06 -2.18 -11.71
C ALA A 124 -9.06 -2.13 -12.88
N ASN A 125 -7.81 -2.53 -12.64
CA ASN A 125 -6.71 -2.39 -13.60
C ASN A 125 -6.07 -3.72 -14.01
N GLY A 126 -5.85 -4.62 -13.06
CA GLY A 126 -5.07 -5.83 -13.29
C GLY A 126 -5.89 -6.96 -13.90
N ILE A 127 -7.15 -7.13 -13.50
CA ILE A 127 -7.91 -8.32 -13.86
C ILE A 127 -8.62 -8.17 -15.21
N PRO A 128 -8.85 -9.26 -15.97
CA PRO A 128 -9.65 -9.21 -17.18
C PRO A 128 -11.09 -8.79 -16.87
N ALA A 129 -11.70 -7.95 -17.73
CA ALA A 129 -13.07 -7.44 -17.50
C ALA A 129 -14.12 -8.54 -17.28
N LYS A 130 -13.96 -9.71 -17.92
CA LYS A 130 -14.84 -10.88 -17.73
C LYS A 130 -14.78 -11.49 -16.31
N MET A 131 -13.75 -11.16 -15.54
CA MET A 131 -13.60 -11.60 -14.15
C MET A 131 -14.26 -10.65 -13.14
N MET A 132 -14.80 -9.52 -13.60
CA MET A 132 -15.77 -8.73 -12.82
C MET A 132 -17.16 -9.27 -13.11
N VAL A 133 -17.87 -9.73 -12.07
CA VAL A 133 -19.21 -10.29 -12.19
C VAL A 133 -20.15 -9.22 -12.75
N PRO A 134 -20.83 -9.46 -13.88
CA PRO A 134 -21.73 -8.46 -14.48
C PRO A 134 -22.82 -8.00 -13.52
N GLY A 135 -23.03 -6.69 -13.43
CA GLY A 135 -24.04 -6.07 -12.56
C GLY A 135 -23.67 -6.04 -11.06
N SER A 136 -22.49 -6.52 -10.68
CA SER A 136 -21.97 -6.39 -9.32
C SER A 136 -21.65 -4.93 -8.95
N GLU A 137 -21.50 -4.66 -7.65
CA GLU A 137 -21.09 -3.34 -7.15
C GLU A 137 -19.78 -2.88 -7.77
N LEU A 138 -18.78 -3.77 -7.88
CA LEU A 138 -17.51 -3.46 -8.52
C LEU A 138 -17.67 -3.07 -9.99
N ALA A 139 -18.39 -3.89 -10.77
CA ALA A 139 -18.57 -3.64 -12.20
C ALA A 139 -19.29 -2.29 -12.44
N ASN A 140 -20.38 -2.05 -11.71
CA ASN A 140 -21.15 -0.81 -11.81
C ASN A 140 -20.35 0.42 -11.35
N PHE A 141 -19.55 0.27 -10.29
CA PHE A 141 -18.70 1.33 -9.77
C PHE A 141 -17.58 1.69 -10.76
N VAL A 142 -16.86 0.69 -11.27
CA VAL A 142 -15.77 0.89 -12.23
C VAL A 142 -16.28 1.55 -13.51
N GLU A 143 -17.40 1.08 -14.06
CA GLU A 143 -18.02 1.67 -15.27
C GLU A 143 -18.29 3.17 -15.09
N LYS A 144 -18.85 3.56 -13.95
CA LYS A 144 -19.15 4.96 -13.62
C LYS A 144 -17.91 5.78 -13.27
N ALA A 145 -16.87 5.17 -12.71
CA ALA A 145 -15.64 5.84 -12.32
C ALA A 145 -14.72 6.18 -13.50
N ILE A 146 -14.71 5.37 -14.55
CA ILE A 146 -13.89 5.57 -15.76
C ILE A 146 -14.02 6.97 -16.37
N PRO A 147 -15.23 7.50 -16.67
CA PRO A 147 -15.37 8.81 -17.29
C PRO A 147 -15.08 10.00 -16.37
N LEU A 148 -14.97 9.80 -15.05
CA LEU A 148 -14.80 10.89 -14.09
C LEU A 148 -13.35 11.37 -14.03
N GLY A 149 -13.16 12.67 -13.86
CA GLY A 149 -11.88 13.26 -13.47
C GLY A 149 -11.49 12.90 -12.03
N MET A 150 -10.24 13.16 -11.65
CA MET A 150 -9.68 12.76 -10.35
C MET A 150 -10.56 13.15 -9.15
N ASP A 151 -10.90 14.44 -9.02
CA ASP A 151 -11.66 14.96 -7.88
C ASP A 151 -13.08 14.37 -7.81
N ASP A 152 -13.77 14.32 -8.95
CA ASP A 152 -15.12 13.77 -9.05
C ASP A 152 -15.13 12.25 -8.79
N ARG A 153 -14.08 11.54 -9.24
CA ARG A 153 -13.89 10.11 -8.98
C ARG A 153 -13.64 9.84 -7.49
N ALA A 154 -12.84 10.67 -6.84
CA ALA A 154 -12.59 10.57 -5.40
C ALA A 154 -13.86 10.86 -4.58
N LYS A 155 -14.65 11.86 -4.99
CA LYS A 155 -15.97 12.13 -4.40
C LYS A 155 -16.93 10.96 -4.62
N PHE A 156 -16.97 10.40 -5.82
CA PHE A 156 -17.80 9.25 -6.16
C PHE A 156 -17.45 8.03 -5.32
N LEU A 157 -16.16 7.76 -5.09
CA LEU A 157 -15.73 6.73 -4.14
C LEU A 157 -16.22 7.01 -2.73
N ASN A 158 -16.08 8.24 -2.22
CA ASN A 158 -16.51 8.60 -0.85
C ASN A 158 -18.04 8.46 -0.64
N ASP A 159 -18.83 8.69 -1.68
CA ASP A 159 -20.28 8.53 -1.68
C ASP A 159 -20.74 7.08 -1.99
N ALA A 160 -19.83 6.13 -2.21
CA ALA A 160 -20.15 4.74 -2.56
C ALA A 160 -20.43 3.85 -1.33
N ASP A 161 -21.56 4.07 -0.65
CA ASP A 161 -21.90 3.38 0.61
C ASP A 161 -21.78 1.84 0.54
N ALA A 162 -22.14 1.21 -0.58
CA ALA A 162 -22.01 -0.24 -0.73
C ALA A 162 -20.55 -0.74 -0.66
N LEU A 163 -19.60 0.03 -1.23
CA LEU A 163 -18.17 -0.29 -1.13
C LEU A 163 -17.67 -0.13 0.31
N HIS A 164 -18.21 0.86 1.01
CA HIS A 164 -17.85 1.15 2.40
C HIS A 164 -18.34 0.05 3.32
N GLU A 165 -19.61 -0.34 3.21
CA GLU A 165 -20.19 -1.46 3.95
C GLU A 165 -19.44 -2.77 3.70
N ALA A 166 -19.02 -3.02 2.45
CA ALA A 166 -18.21 -4.18 2.13
C ALA A 166 -16.82 -4.13 2.78
N SER A 167 -16.18 -2.96 2.78
CA SER A 167 -14.89 -2.74 3.45
C SER A 167 -15.00 -2.94 4.97
N GLU A 168 -16.02 -2.39 5.63
CA GLU A 168 -16.24 -2.57 7.07
C GLU A 168 -16.56 -4.03 7.44
N ALA A 169 -17.29 -4.74 6.57
CA ALA A 169 -17.52 -6.17 6.79
C ALA A 169 -16.22 -6.99 6.66
N ALA A 170 -15.32 -6.60 5.75
CA ALA A 170 -14.04 -7.26 5.56
C ALA A 170 -13.04 -6.94 6.69
N SER A 171 -13.04 -5.72 7.23
CA SER A 171 -12.13 -5.32 8.31
C SER A 171 -12.37 -6.11 9.59
N ALA A 172 -13.62 -6.56 9.83
CA ALA A 172 -13.98 -7.41 10.96
C ALA A 172 -13.38 -8.83 10.90
N LEU A 173 -12.77 -9.22 9.78
CA LEU A 173 -12.07 -10.50 9.62
C LEU A 173 -10.56 -10.40 9.92
N GLY A 174 -10.04 -9.18 10.13
CA GLY A 174 -8.63 -8.99 10.49
C GLY A 174 -8.36 -9.39 11.94
N ASP A 175 -7.13 -9.83 12.19
CA ASP A 175 -6.61 -10.15 13.52
C ASP A 175 -5.83 -8.97 14.12
N SER A 176 -5.48 -7.97 13.30
CA SER A 176 -4.79 -6.76 13.74
C SER A 176 -5.63 -5.90 14.70
N ARG A 177 -4.97 -5.24 15.65
CA ARG A 177 -5.58 -4.16 16.45
C ARG A 177 -6.08 -3.05 15.53
N VAL A 178 -7.35 -2.67 15.64
CA VAL A 178 -7.89 -1.51 14.92
C VAL A 178 -7.22 -0.21 15.40
N LEU A 179 -6.73 0.61 14.46
CA LEU A 179 -6.22 1.95 14.74
C LEU A 179 -7.35 2.91 15.11
N GLY A 180 -7.13 3.76 16.12
CA GLY A 180 -8.00 4.89 16.39
C GLY A 180 -7.98 5.92 15.25
N THR A 181 -9.02 6.74 15.15
CA THR A 181 -9.19 7.72 14.05
C THR A 181 -8.10 8.81 13.99
N GLU A 182 -7.40 9.05 15.09
CA GLU A 182 -6.29 10.00 15.20
C GLU A 182 -4.91 9.32 15.11
N GLU A 183 -4.86 7.99 15.05
CA GLU A 183 -3.61 7.25 14.88
C GLU A 183 -3.24 7.21 13.40
N ASP A 184 -2.17 7.92 13.02
CA ASP A 184 -1.63 7.81 11.67
C ASP A 184 -1.11 6.38 11.43
N SER A 185 -1.60 5.74 10.38
CA SER A 185 -0.98 4.51 9.89
C SER A 185 0.44 4.81 9.42
N ILE A 186 1.40 4.04 9.92
CA ILE A 186 2.76 4.05 9.38
C ILE A 186 2.86 3.29 8.06
N HIS A 187 1.82 2.58 7.62
CA HIS A 187 1.83 1.75 6.42
C HIS A 187 0.91 2.28 5.33
N HIS A 188 1.38 2.20 4.08
CA HIS A 188 0.61 2.57 2.89
C HIS A 188 0.40 1.38 1.98
N PHE A 189 -0.80 1.26 1.44
CA PHE A 189 -1.13 0.30 0.39
C PHE A 189 -0.64 0.82 -0.95
N VAL A 190 0.13 -0.01 -1.65
CA VAL A 190 0.63 0.24 -3.00
C VAL A 190 0.24 -0.95 -3.86
N ALA A 191 -0.46 -0.68 -4.96
CA ALA A 191 -0.80 -1.68 -5.96
C ALA A 191 0.11 -1.54 -7.18
N LEU A 192 0.75 -2.64 -7.58
CA LEU A 192 1.54 -2.76 -8.79
C LEU A 192 0.74 -3.58 -9.81
N VAL A 193 0.46 -2.99 -10.98
CA VAL A 193 -0.39 -3.60 -12.02
C VAL A 193 0.22 -3.41 -13.40
N LYS A 194 -0.03 -4.35 -14.31
CA LYS A 194 0.26 -4.18 -15.73
C LYS A 194 -0.88 -3.37 -16.36
N GLY A 195 -0.58 -2.14 -16.81
CA GLY A 195 -1.53 -1.27 -17.49
C GLY A 195 -1.88 -1.79 -18.87
N ARG A 196 -2.93 -1.20 -19.47
CA ARG A 196 -3.40 -1.58 -20.82
C ARG A 196 -2.38 -1.29 -21.92
N ASP A 197 -1.43 -0.41 -21.64
CA ASP A 197 -0.30 -0.05 -22.49
C ASP A 197 0.89 -1.01 -22.37
N GLY A 198 0.78 -2.05 -21.54
CA GLY A 198 1.85 -3.02 -21.29
C GLY A 198 2.92 -2.54 -20.32
N ASN A 199 2.76 -1.37 -19.71
CA ASN A 199 3.69 -0.86 -18.71
C ASN A 199 3.31 -1.33 -17.30
N LEU A 200 4.29 -1.38 -16.41
CA LEU A 200 4.04 -1.50 -14.98
C LEU A 200 3.62 -0.14 -14.43
N TRP A 201 2.53 -0.14 -13.69
CA TRP A 201 2.02 1.04 -13.00
C TRP A 201 2.01 0.82 -11.50
N GLU A 202 2.53 1.79 -10.77
CA GLU A 202 2.44 1.90 -9.32
C GLU A 202 1.29 2.84 -8.97
N LEU A 203 0.33 2.31 -8.21
CA LEU A 203 -0.91 2.97 -7.84
C LEU A 203 -0.96 3.06 -6.30
N GLU A 204 -0.85 4.29 -5.80
CA GLU A 204 -0.97 4.61 -4.38
C GLU A 204 -1.87 5.83 -4.25
N GLY A 205 -2.90 5.76 -3.38
CA GLY A 205 -3.92 6.81 -3.27
C GLY A 205 -3.41 8.13 -2.67
N SER A 206 -2.30 8.10 -1.93
CA SER A 206 -1.70 9.29 -1.29
C SER A 206 -0.65 10.01 -2.15
N ARG A 207 -0.50 9.64 -3.42
CA ARG A 207 0.41 10.27 -4.39
C ARG A 207 -0.33 11.31 -5.24
N LYS A 208 0.43 12.09 -6.02
CA LYS A 208 -0.15 13.02 -7.02
C LYS A 208 -0.81 12.33 -8.20
N GLY A 209 -0.65 11.02 -8.38
CA GLY A 209 -1.21 10.27 -9.48
C GLY A 209 -0.65 8.86 -9.61
N PRO A 210 -1.07 8.11 -10.65
CA PRO A 210 -0.47 6.83 -11.01
C PRO A 210 0.95 7.05 -11.57
N LEU A 211 1.88 6.16 -11.25
CA LEU A 211 3.28 6.28 -11.68
C LEU A 211 3.62 5.16 -12.66
N ASN A 212 4.01 5.54 -13.87
CA ASN A 212 4.50 4.60 -14.86
C ASN A 212 5.94 4.21 -14.54
N ARG A 213 6.17 2.93 -14.25
CA ARG A 213 7.48 2.35 -13.91
C ARG A 213 8.23 1.80 -15.13
N GLY A 214 7.59 1.76 -16.30
CA GLY A 214 8.19 1.35 -17.56
C GLY A 214 7.62 0.05 -18.14
N PRO A 215 8.11 -0.39 -19.31
CA PRO A 215 7.52 -1.48 -20.06
C PRO A 215 7.78 -2.86 -19.43
N LEU A 216 6.74 -3.70 -19.52
CA LEU A 216 6.80 -5.13 -19.29
C LEU A 216 6.77 -5.88 -20.64
N GLY A 217 7.38 -7.06 -20.70
CA GLY A 217 7.30 -7.97 -21.83
C GLY A 217 5.87 -8.51 -22.03
N GLU A 218 5.63 -9.16 -23.18
CA GLU A 218 4.31 -9.73 -23.51
C GLU A 218 3.88 -10.78 -22.46
N ASP A 219 4.80 -11.68 -22.09
CA ASP A 219 4.60 -12.75 -21.11
C ASP A 219 4.80 -12.31 -19.65
N ASP A 220 5.28 -11.09 -19.41
CA ASP A 220 5.45 -10.55 -18.06
C ASP A 220 4.09 -10.22 -17.44
N ASP A 221 3.89 -10.62 -16.19
CA ASP A 221 2.76 -10.21 -15.36
C ASP A 221 3.25 -9.35 -14.18
N ALA A 222 2.36 -8.97 -13.26
CA ALA A 222 2.69 -8.07 -12.13
C ALA A 222 3.66 -8.67 -11.10
N PHE A 223 4.01 -9.96 -11.22
CA PHE A 223 4.95 -10.67 -10.35
C PHE A 223 6.05 -11.38 -11.16
N SER A 224 6.31 -10.93 -12.39
CA SER A 224 7.51 -11.30 -13.16
C SER A 224 8.78 -10.68 -12.55
N GLU A 225 9.95 -11.24 -12.86
CA GLU A 225 11.24 -10.68 -12.42
C GLU A 225 11.37 -9.20 -12.82
N ARG A 226 10.99 -8.88 -14.06
CA ARG A 226 10.99 -7.51 -14.58
C ARG A 226 10.05 -6.58 -13.81
N ALA A 227 8.83 -7.04 -13.50
CA ALA A 227 7.88 -6.26 -12.72
C ALA A 227 8.38 -6.03 -11.28
N LEU A 228 9.00 -7.04 -10.68
CA LEU A 228 9.57 -6.94 -9.33
C LEU A 228 10.73 -5.95 -9.28
N GLU A 229 11.62 -5.96 -10.27
CA GLU A 229 12.73 -5.00 -10.39
C GLU A 229 12.25 -3.55 -10.54
N LEU A 230 11.28 -3.32 -11.43
CA LEU A 230 10.73 -1.98 -11.69
C LEU A 230 9.86 -1.46 -10.54
N GLY A 231 9.23 -2.37 -9.78
CA GLY A 231 8.31 -2.07 -8.69
C GLY A 231 8.95 -2.28 -7.32
N ILE A 232 8.53 -3.32 -6.62
CA ILE A 232 8.77 -3.48 -5.18
C ILE A 232 10.25 -3.65 -4.79
N LYS A 233 11.10 -4.26 -5.64
CA LYS A 233 12.53 -4.43 -5.32
C LYS A 233 13.24 -3.09 -5.25
N ARG A 234 12.94 -2.15 -6.16
CA ARG A 234 13.42 -0.77 -6.07
C ARG A 234 13.06 -0.13 -4.72
N LEU A 235 11.82 -0.30 -4.27
CA LEU A 235 11.34 0.27 -3.00
C LEU A 235 12.06 -0.33 -1.79
N ILE A 236 12.37 -1.63 -1.84
CA ILE A 236 13.18 -2.31 -0.82
C ILE A 236 14.62 -1.80 -0.86
N GLU A 237 15.20 -1.54 -2.03
CA GLU A 237 16.57 -1.04 -2.19
C GLU A 237 16.78 0.41 -1.75
N ILE A 238 15.71 1.25 -1.77
CA ILE A 238 15.74 2.60 -1.20
C ILE A 238 15.91 2.54 0.32
N GLN A 239 15.52 1.44 0.98
CA GLN A 239 15.88 1.23 2.37
C GLN A 239 17.40 1.08 2.46
N PRO A 240 18.08 1.85 3.32
CA PRO A 240 19.53 1.88 3.36
C PRO A 240 20.11 0.46 3.35
N GLN A 241 20.97 0.18 2.36
CA GLN A 241 21.62 -1.11 2.18
C GLN A 241 22.33 -1.54 3.47
N ARG A 242 21.66 -2.36 4.28
CA ARG A 242 22.14 -3.28 5.34
C ARG A 242 23.50 -2.96 5.99
N ALA A 243 23.77 -1.70 6.28
CA ALA A 243 24.76 -1.30 7.25
C ALA A 243 23.96 -0.94 8.49
N TRP A 244 24.18 -1.71 9.56
CA TRP A 244 23.69 -1.49 10.90
C TRP A 244 23.34 -0.01 11.21
N PRO A 245 22.19 0.29 11.84
CA PRO A 245 21.22 -0.63 12.47
C PRO A 245 19.97 -0.94 11.61
N HIS A 246 19.33 -2.09 11.84
CA HIS A 246 18.18 -2.57 11.04
C HIS A 246 17.17 -3.43 11.83
N THR A 247 15.98 -3.64 11.28
CA THR A 247 15.00 -4.62 11.82
C THR A 247 14.95 -5.84 10.91
N GLY A 248 14.59 -7.01 11.46
CA GLY A 248 14.38 -8.21 10.65
C GLY A 248 13.15 -8.06 9.74
N LEU A 249 13.13 -8.82 8.64
CA LEU A 249 12.00 -8.89 7.68
C LEU A 249 11.04 -10.05 7.95
N GLY A 250 11.38 -11.00 8.83
CA GLY A 250 10.51 -12.11 9.21
C GLY A 250 9.34 -11.66 10.10
N LEU A 251 8.58 -12.60 10.67
CA LEU A 251 7.66 -12.30 11.78
C LEU A 251 8.44 -12.13 13.09
N ILE A 252 9.30 -13.09 13.37
CA ILE A 252 10.15 -13.14 14.55
C ILE A 252 11.56 -13.42 14.05
N THR A 253 12.53 -12.62 14.46
CA THR A 253 13.95 -12.88 14.19
C THR A 253 14.52 -13.67 15.35
N PHE A 254 15.05 -14.86 15.06
CA PHE A 254 15.89 -15.61 15.98
C PHE A 254 17.35 -15.35 15.64
N LEU A 255 18.10 -14.79 16.58
CA LEU A 255 19.52 -14.54 16.43
C LEU A 255 20.29 -15.45 17.39
N GLY A 256 21.04 -16.40 16.83
CA GLY A 256 22.00 -17.18 17.61
C GLY A 256 23.19 -16.29 17.96
N LEU A 257 23.51 -16.19 19.25
CA LEU A 257 24.61 -15.37 19.74
C LEU A 257 25.84 -16.25 19.98
N ASP A 258 27.01 -15.81 19.51
CA ASP A 258 28.27 -16.43 19.90
C ASP A 258 28.99 -15.60 20.97
N ALA A 259 30.05 -16.15 21.56
CA ALA A 259 30.83 -15.47 22.59
C ALA A 259 31.69 -14.29 22.04
N ALA A 260 31.69 -14.04 20.72
CA ALA A 260 32.42 -12.92 20.15
C ALA A 260 31.69 -11.58 20.35
N GLY A 261 30.39 -11.62 20.67
CA GLY A 261 29.56 -10.42 20.83
C GLY A 261 29.38 -9.68 19.50
N GLY A 262 29.22 -8.36 19.58
CA GLY A 262 29.11 -7.48 18.39
C GLY A 262 27.67 -7.23 17.90
N VAL A 263 26.69 -7.89 18.48
CA VAL A 263 25.26 -7.57 18.29
C VAL A 263 24.88 -6.49 19.30
N GLU A 264 24.31 -5.40 18.82
CA GLU A 264 23.79 -4.32 19.66
C GLU A 264 22.34 -4.04 19.28
N ILE A 265 21.47 -3.79 20.24
CA ILE A 265 20.06 -3.44 20.03
C ILE A 265 19.81 -2.00 20.44
N GLU A 266 18.91 -1.29 19.76
CA GLU A 266 18.56 0.08 20.13
C GLU A 266 17.90 0.13 21.52
N ASP A 267 18.36 1.04 22.39
CA ASP A 267 17.71 1.34 23.65
C ASP A 267 16.38 2.06 23.38
N ARG A 268 15.27 1.39 23.67
CA ARG A 268 13.92 1.96 23.49
C ARG A 268 13.66 3.20 24.35
N ALA A 269 14.38 3.37 25.46
CA ALA A 269 14.29 4.57 26.29
C ALA A 269 15.12 5.74 25.72
N LYS A 270 16.06 5.45 24.80
CA LYS A 270 16.97 6.42 24.21
C LYS A 270 17.23 6.12 22.72
N PRO A 271 16.27 6.44 21.83
CA PRO A 271 16.43 6.21 20.40
C PRO A 271 17.73 6.79 19.86
N GLY A 272 18.48 5.99 19.10
CA GLY A 272 19.83 6.29 18.60
C GLY A 272 20.99 5.83 19.49
N GLU A 273 20.75 5.40 20.73
CA GLU A 273 21.75 4.70 21.57
C GLU A 273 21.56 3.18 21.44
N PHE A 274 22.67 2.43 21.35
CA PHE A 274 22.67 0.98 21.18
C PHE A 274 23.29 0.28 22.40
N LEU A 275 22.66 -0.80 22.83
CA LEU A 275 23.06 -1.61 23.97
C LEU A 275 23.58 -2.96 23.46
N PRO A 276 24.74 -3.44 23.94
CA PRO A 276 25.25 -4.73 23.57
C PRO A 276 24.32 -5.84 24.07
N VAL A 277 24.07 -6.82 23.21
CA VAL A 277 23.35 -8.04 23.59
C VAL A 277 24.38 -8.97 24.22
N ILE A 278 24.31 -9.12 25.54
CA ILE A 278 25.24 -9.96 26.30
C ILE A 278 24.76 -11.40 26.24
N CYS A 279 25.61 -12.30 25.75
CA CYS A 279 25.40 -13.74 25.74
C CYS A 279 26.15 -14.36 26.92
N GLU A 280 25.44 -15.05 27.81
CA GLU A 280 26.04 -15.76 28.96
C GLU A 280 26.42 -17.20 28.60
N ASP A 281 25.71 -17.83 27.66
CA ASP A 281 25.92 -19.22 27.23
C ASP A 281 25.72 -19.38 25.72
N SER A 282 26.58 -20.18 25.07
CA SER A 282 26.53 -20.46 23.62
C SER A 282 25.22 -21.09 23.10
N THR A 283 24.31 -21.48 23.99
CA THR A 283 22.98 -22.00 23.66
C THR A 283 21.88 -20.93 23.69
N GLU A 284 22.21 -19.69 24.05
CA GLU A 284 21.27 -18.59 24.09
C GLU A 284 20.92 -18.07 22.69
N VAL A 285 19.64 -17.74 22.52
CA VAL A 285 19.08 -17.19 21.29
C VAL A 285 18.32 -15.93 21.65
N ALA A 286 18.67 -14.81 21.03
CA ALA A 286 17.89 -13.60 21.14
C ALA A 286 16.68 -13.68 20.19
N VAL A 287 15.51 -13.29 20.71
CA VAL A 287 14.24 -13.30 19.97
C VAL A 287 13.77 -11.87 19.82
N TYR A 288 13.70 -11.39 18.59
CA TYR A 288 13.29 -10.03 18.28
C TYR A 288 12.00 -10.01 17.46
N ILE A 289 11.17 -9.01 17.76
CA ILE A 289 10.07 -8.64 16.89
C ILE A 289 10.67 -8.00 15.64
N SER A 290 10.30 -8.53 14.49
CA SER A 290 10.69 -8.01 13.18
C SER A 290 9.69 -6.95 12.70
N SER A 291 10.05 -6.17 11.68
CA SER A 291 9.19 -5.11 11.13
C SER A 291 7.85 -5.64 10.59
N THR A 292 7.84 -6.85 10.02
CA THR A 292 6.61 -7.48 9.52
C THR A 292 5.63 -7.79 10.66
N MET A 293 6.10 -8.26 11.81
CA MET A 293 5.22 -8.49 12.97
C MET A 293 4.73 -7.18 13.57
N GLU A 294 5.60 -6.17 13.74
CA GLU A 294 5.16 -4.83 14.17
C GLU A 294 4.05 -4.30 13.27
N SER A 295 4.16 -4.53 11.96
CA SER A 295 3.16 -4.19 10.96
C SER A 295 1.83 -4.92 11.17
N LEU A 296 1.86 -6.26 11.26
CA LEU A 296 0.66 -7.08 11.39
C LEU A 296 -0.15 -6.79 12.66
N ILE A 297 0.45 -6.20 13.69
CA ILE A 297 -0.24 -5.87 14.94
C ILE A 297 -0.35 -4.36 15.18
N ASN A 298 -0.20 -3.56 14.12
CA ASN A 298 -0.38 -2.11 14.14
C ASN A 298 0.40 -1.43 15.28
N GLY A 299 1.70 -1.76 15.36
CA GLY A 299 2.64 -1.15 16.30
C GLY A 299 2.49 -1.58 17.75
N PHE A 300 1.60 -2.55 18.06
CA PHE A 300 1.39 -3.01 19.44
C PHE A 300 2.68 -3.55 20.07
N LEU A 301 3.48 -4.27 19.28
CA LEU A 301 4.87 -4.59 19.59
C LEU A 301 5.76 -3.90 18.57
N ARG A 302 6.75 -3.14 19.06
CA ARG A 302 7.74 -2.50 18.18
C ARG A 302 8.79 -3.50 17.73
N ALA A 303 9.24 -3.39 16.49
CA ALA A 303 10.40 -4.12 16.02
C ALA A 303 11.66 -3.68 16.78
N VAL A 304 12.67 -4.56 16.82
CA VAL A 304 13.95 -4.25 17.46
C VAL A 304 14.96 -3.89 16.37
N LEU A 305 15.46 -2.64 16.40
CA LEU A 305 16.64 -2.24 15.65
C LEU A 305 17.86 -2.94 16.27
N HIS A 306 18.62 -3.67 15.44
CA HIS A 306 19.83 -4.39 15.81
C HIS A 306 20.89 -4.39 14.71
#